data_AF-A0A423S5N9-F1
#
_entry.id   AF-A0A423S5N9-F1
#
_cell.length_a   1.000
_cell.length_b   1.000
_cell.length_c   1.000
_cell.angle_alpha   90.00
_cell.angle_beta   90.00
_cell.angle_gamma   90.00
#
_symmetry.space_group_name_H-M   'P 1'
#
loop_
_entity.id
_entity.type
_entity.pdbx_description
1 polymer ?
#
loop_
_entity_poly.entity_id
_entity_poly.type
_entity_poly.pdbx_seq_one_letter_code
_entity_poly.pdbx_strand_id
1 'polypeptide(L)'
;MNVKLRHLLRRLASTLIFLLLVVIFLVIVLWDSVVQTTPVGHASVLWHRFPIGGQSSVGPLREGMHFIQPWDRFYTYDLRLQTKDEDFQVVSKDGLHFNISLTIRWRIIRHNLVILNQTMGPNYVDKLLVPKVGWAARRVVANYSAEALFTSKRTEVQEQLYELITEGSPKNGIAGDSPDMRDDEDVVELTDVLIRNVELPPQIKRAIENKLEQAQIVEEYRFIVQRETLESQRKEIEAEGIRKFQETIAPAISDSYLKWRGIEASLELAKSPNSKIVIFGNSESGLPVIFDATDKGQSPVTVNTPPKTDAHPAKAASDILPTKGAEQPAGTVTTSNQPMYPNLAEGMPPTPEAMRGYKDDGPNHRNPAARSR
;
A
#
# COMPACT_ATOMS: atom_id res chain seq x y z
N MET A 1 -67.70 18.02 -73.56
CA MET A 1 -66.88 16.88 -73.13
C MET A 1 -65.74 17.35 -72.22
N ASN A 2 -66.00 17.89 -71.02
CA ASN A 2 -64.93 18.40 -70.14
C ASN A 2 -65.24 18.40 -68.62
N VAL A 3 -66.48 18.06 -68.21
CA VAL A 3 -66.86 18.01 -66.79
C VAL A 3 -66.46 16.66 -66.15
N LYS A 4 -66.72 15.53 -66.84
CA LYS A 4 -66.28 14.20 -66.38
C LYS A 4 -64.75 14.09 -66.23
N LEU A 5 -63.99 14.71 -67.16
CA LEU A 5 -62.54 14.73 -67.12
C LEU A 5 -62.01 15.55 -65.93
N ARG A 6 -62.61 16.72 -65.64
CA ARG A 6 -62.27 17.52 -64.44
C ARG A 6 -62.60 16.82 -63.13
N HIS A 7 -63.70 16.05 -63.06
CA HIS A 7 -64.03 15.26 -61.87
C HIS A 7 -63.09 14.04 -61.69
N LEU A 8 -62.66 13.40 -62.78
CA LEU A 8 -61.65 12.34 -62.75
C LEU A 8 -60.28 12.88 -62.32
N LEU A 9 -59.84 14.02 -62.87
CA LEU A 9 -58.60 14.67 -62.44
C LEU A 9 -58.63 15.10 -60.97
N ARG A 10 -59.76 15.63 -60.47
CA ARG A 10 -59.90 15.98 -59.03
C ARG A 10 -59.85 14.77 -58.12
N ARG A 11 -60.46 13.64 -58.52
CA ARG A 11 -60.38 12.37 -57.76
C ARG A 11 -58.95 11.82 -57.74
N LEU A 12 -58.27 11.81 -58.88
CA LEU A 12 -56.86 11.42 -58.97
C LEU A 12 -55.96 12.33 -58.14
N ALA A 13 -56.17 13.65 -58.20
CA ALA A 13 -55.43 14.60 -57.36
C ALA A 13 -55.65 14.35 -55.87
N SER A 14 -56.90 14.12 -55.43
CA SER A 14 -57.18 13.80 -54.02
C SER A 14 -56.57 12.47 -53.56
N THR A 15 -56.54 11.45 -54.41
CA THR A 15 -55.87 10.18 -54.07
C THR A 15 -54.35 10.33 -54.01
N LEU A 16 -53.77 11.19 -54.85
CA LEU A 16 -52.34 11.46 -54.88
C LEU A 16 -51.91 12.28 -53.65
N ILE A 17 -52.72 13.27 -53.25
CA ILE A 17 -52.53 14.02 -52.00
C ILE A 17 -52.66 13.10 -50.78
N PHE A 18 -53.68 12.24 -50.75
CA PHE A 18 -53.84 11.28 -49.66
C PHE A 18 -52.65 10.31 -49.58
N LEU A 19 -52.20 9.76 -50.72
CA LEU A 19 -51.03 8.89 -50.78
C LEU A 19 -49.75 9.61 -50.33
N LEU A 20 -49.54 10.86 -50.75
CA LEU A 20 -48.43 11.69 -50.29
C LEU A 20 -48.47 11.90 -48.77
N LEU A 21 -49.65 12.18 -48.21
CA LEU A 21 -49.83 12.35 -46.77
C LEU A 21 -49.53 11.06 -46.01
N VAL A 22 -49.98 9.91 -46.53
CA VAL A 22 -49.66 8.59 -45.97
C VAL A 22 -48.16 8.31 -46.02
N VAL A 23 -47.49 8.63 -47.12
CA VAL A 23 -46.03 8.45 -47.25
C VAL A 23 -45.28 9.36 -46.28
N ILE A 24 -45.66 10.64 -46.17
CA ILE A 24 -45.06 11.58 -45.21
C ILE A 24 -45.29 11.10 -43.78
N PHE A 25 -46.50 10.66 -43.46
CA PHE A 25 -46.82 10.09 -42.15
C PHE A 25 -45.95 8.87 -41.85
N LEU A 26 -45.78 7.97 -42.83
CA LEU A 26 -44.94 6.77 -42.69
C LEU A 26 -43.46 7.13 -42.51
N VAL A 27 -42.95 8.13 -43.22
CA VAL A 27 -41.57 8.64 -43.05
C VAL A 27 -41.38 9.22 -41.65
N ILE A 28 -42.34 10.00 -41.15
CA ILE A 28 -42.26 10.59 -39.79
C ILE A 28 -42.28 9.49 -38.73
N VAL A 29 -43.17 8.50 -38.86
CA VAL A 29 -43.30 7.38 -37.91
C VAL A 29 -42.05 6.50 -37.93
N LEU A 30 -41.45 6.27 -39.10
CA LEU A 30 -40.27 5.41 -39.24
C LEU A 30 -38.95 6.15 -39.05
N TRP A 31 -38.95 7.48 -38.95
CA TRP A 31 -37.73 8.29 -38.87
C TRP A 31 -36.78 7.81 -37.76
N ASP A 32 -37.31 7.61 -36.56
CA ASP A 32 -36.56 7.17 -35.38
C ASP A 32 -36.00 5.73 -35.54
N SER A 33 -36.67 4.89 -36.32
CA SER A 33 -36.21 3.53 -36.60
C SER A 33 -35.15 3.47 -37.70
N VAL A 34 -35.13 4.44 -38.62
CA VAL A 34 -34.26 4.47 -39.80
C VAL A 34 -32.95 5.21 -39.51
N VAL A 35 -33.02 6.31 -38.76
CA VAL A 35 -31.87 7.16 -38.49
C VAL A 35 -31.28 6.79 -37.14
N GLN A 36 -30.18 6.04 -37.17
CA GLN A 36 -29.41 5.71 -35.96
C GLN A 36 -28.09 6.45 -35.96
N THR A 37 -27.62 6.86 -34.78
CA THR A 37 -26.35 7.61 -34.66
C THR A 37 -25.41 6.89 -33.71
N THR A 38 -24.16 6.72 -34.14
CA THR A 38 -23.08 6.20 -33.29
C THR A 38 -22.35 7.39 -32.67
N PRO A 39 -22.39 7.56 -31.34
CA PRO A 39 -21.71 8.66 -30.66
C PRO A 39 -20.18 8.50 -30.71
N VAL A 40 -19.47 9.57 -30.38
CA VAL A 40 -18.00 9.56 -30.31
C VAL A 40 -17.48 8.52 -29.30
N GLY A 41 -16.40 7.81 -29.66
CA GLY A 41 -15.80 6.78 -28.82
C GLY A 41 -16.61 5.48 -28.73
N HIS A 42 -17.66 5.33 -29.53
CA HIS A 42 -18.45 4.11 -29.64
C HIS A 42 -18.28 3.48 -31.03
N ALA A 43 -18.59 2.20 -31.13
CA ALA A 43 -18.77 1.53 -32.41
C ALA A 43 -20.05 0.73 -32.41
N SER A 44 -20.65 0.60 -33.59
CA SER A 44 -21.94 -0.06 -33.73
C SER A 44 -21.86 -1.26 -34.66
N VAL A 45 -22.69 -2.26 -34.39
CA VAL A 45 -22.88 -3.45 -35.22
C VAL A 45 -24.33 -3.45 -35.69
N LEU A 46 -24.49 -3.52 -37.01
CA LEU A 46 -25.78 -3.63 -37.67
C LEU A 46 -26.09 -5.12 -37.87
N TRP A 47 -27.25 -5.56 -37.39
CA TRP A 47 -27.78 -6.87 -37.70
C TRP A 47 -28.91 -6.74 -38.72
N HIS A 48 -28.72 -7.41 -39.86
CA HIS A 48 -29.73 -7.48 -40.91
C HIS A 48 -30.73 -8.59 -40.62
N ARG A 49 -32.01 -8.25 -40.49
CA ARG A 49 -33.08 -9.23 -40.28
C ARG A 49 -33.35 -10.07 -41.53
N PHE A 50 -33.19 -9.45 -42.69
CA PHE A 50 -33.31 -10.10 -43.99
C PHE A 50 -32.02 -9.87 -44.79
N PRO A 51 -31.03 -10.79 -44.71
CA PRO A 51 -29.73 -10.60 -45.34
C PRO A 51 -29.81 -10.82 -46.86
N ILE A 52 -30.17 -9.76 -47.59
CA ILE A 52 -30.11 -9.72 -49.06
C ILE A 52 -28.64 -9.55 -49.45
N GLY A 53 -27.84 -10.62 -49.37
CA GLY A 53 -26.39 -10.57 -49.61
C GLY A 53 -25.53 -11.48 -48.71
N GLY A 54 -26.15 -12.31 -47.86
CA GLY A 54 -25.48 -13.38 -47.11
C GLY A 54 -24.79 -12.96 -45.80
N GLN A 55 -24.49 -11.67 -45.60
CA GLN A 55 -23.95 -11.18 -44.32
C GLN A 55 -25.08 -10.74 -43.39
N SER A 56 -25.24 -11.44 -42.27
CA SER A 56 -26.27 -11.13 -41.27
C SER A 56 -25.84 -10.08 -40.25
N SER A 57 -24.54 -9.80 -40.13
CA SER A 57 -24.01 -8.75 -39.24
C SER A 57 -22.91 -7.98 -39.95
N VAL A 58 -23.00 -6.65 -39.89
CA VAL A 58 -22.08 -5.72 -40.54
C VAL A 58 -21.55 -4.74 -39.49
N GLY A 59 -20.24 -4.52 -39.48
CA GLY A 59 -19.55 -3.63 -38.55
C GLY A 59 -18.06 -3.90 -38.56
N PRO A 60 -17.26 -3.21 -37.72
CA PRO A 60 -17.62 -2.12 -36.80
C PRO A 60 -17.89 -0.80 -37.53
N LEU A 61 -19.13 -0.31 -37.46
CA LEU A 61 -19.51 0.99 -38.02
C LEU A 61 -18.80 2.12 -37.26
N ARG A 62 -18.32 3.12 -38.01
CA ARG A 62 -17.64 4.32 -37.46
C ARG A 62 -18.64 5.27 -36.82
N GLU A 63 -18.12 6.29 -36.13
CA GLU A 63 -18.95 7.33 -35.54
C GLU A 63 -19.71 8.12 -36.62
N GLY A 64 -20.89 8.62 -36.27
CA GLY A 64 -21.74 9.40 -37.18
C GLY A 64 -23.12 8.80 -37.38
N MET A 65 -23.84 9.33 -38.37
CA MET A 65 -25.22 8.96 -38.69
C MET A 65 -25.27 7.83 -39.71
N HIS A 66 -26.04 6.80 -39.39
CA HIS A 66 -26.24 5.61 -40.20
C HIS A 66 -27.72 5.47 -40.55
N PHE A 67 -28.01 5.24 -41.82
CA PHE A 67 -29.36 4.94 -42.29
C PHE A 67 -29.52 3.43 -42.36
N ILE A 68 -30.45 2.90 -41.57
CA ILE A 68 -30.71 1.47 -41.48
C ILE A 68 -32.15 1.19 -41.90
N GLN A 69 -32.40 -0.04 -42.35
CA GLN A 69 -33.76 -0.47 -42.63
C GLN A 69 -34.56 -0.56 -41.31
N PRO A 70 -35.85 -0.18 -41.29
CA PRO A 70 -36.65 -0.14 -40.06
C PRO A 70 -36.79 -1.49 -39.34
N TRP A 71 -36.54 -2.60 -40.02
CA TRP A 71 -36.65 -3.95 -39.46
C TRP A 71 -35.31 -4.53 -38.96
N ASP A 72 -34.20 -3.83 -39.18
CA ASP A 72 -32.87 -4.22 -38.73
C ASP A 72 -32.60 -3.77 -37.29
N ARG A 73 -31.57 -4.33 -36.66
CA ARG A 73 -31.20 -4.00 -35.27
C ARG A 73 -29.83 -3.36 -35.22
N PHE A 74 -29.72 -2.30 -34.45
CA PHE A 74 -28.49 -1.52 -34.26
C PHE A 74 -28.00 -1.69 -32.82
N TYR A 75 -26.81 -2.24 -32.66
CA TYR A 75 -26.18 -2.43 -31.35
C TYR A 75 -25.00 -1.48 -31.24
N THR A 76 -24.98 -0.63 -30.22
CA THR A 76 -23.90 0.33 -29.98
C THR A 76 -23.12 -0.10 -28.74
N TYR A 77 -21.79 -0.06 -28.87
CA TYR A 77 -20.83 -0.49 -27.85
C TYR A 77 -19.85 0.64 -27.53
N ASP A 78 -19.53 0.83 -26.25
CA ASP A 78 -18.51 1.79 -25.82
C ASP A 78 -17.11 1.17 -25.98
N LEU A 79 -16.24 1.82 -26.76
CA LEU A 79 -14.85 1.37 -26.96
C LEU A 79 -13.89 1.96 -25.92
N ARG A 80 -14.37 2.85 -25.05
CA ARG A 80 -13.55 3.48 -24.02
C ARG A 80 -13.20 2.49 -22.91
N LEU A 81 -12.33 2.95 -22.01
CA LEU A 81 -12.02 2.21 -20.80
C LEU A 81 -13.26 2.18 -19.92
N GLN A 82 -13.73 0.97 -19.65
CA GLN A 82 -14.88 0.70 -18.79
C GLN A 82 -14.41 0.10 -17.48
N THR A 83 -15.23 0.22 -16.45
CA THR A 83 -14.93 -0.30 -15.12
C THR A 83 -16.20 -0.86 -14.51
N LYS A 84 -16.06 -2.02 -13.86
CA LYS A 84 -17.16 -2.66 -13.14
C LYS A 84 -16.63 -3.29 -11.87
N ASP A 85 -17.38 -3.07 -10.80
CA ASP A 85 -17.09 -3.63 -9.49
C ASP A 85 -17.98 -4.82 -9.27
N GLU A 86 -17.39 -5.94 -8.86
CA GLU A 86 -18.10 -7.17 -8.58
C GLU A 86 -17.54 -7.83 -7.33
N ASP A 87 -18.46 -8.39 -6.54
CA ASP A 87 -18.13 -9.12 -5.32
C ASP A 87 -18.14 -10.61 -5.59
N PHE A 88 -17.07 -11.29 -5.20
CA PHE A 88 -16.93 -12.73 -5.35
C PHE A 88 -16.78 -13.40 -3.99
N GLN A 89 -17.59 -14.43 -3.75
CA GLN A 89 -17.37 -15.33 -2.63
C GLN A 89 -16.22 -16.29 -2.97
N VAL A 90 -15.19 -16.28 -2.14
CA VAL A 90 -13.95 -17.05 -2.31
C VAL A 90 -13.62 -17.79 -1.02
N VAL A 91 -12.68 -18.74 -1.13
CA VAL A 91 -12.18 -19.53 0.00
C VAL A 91 -10.66 -19.39 0.05
N SER A 92 -10.12 -19.03 1.22
CA SER A 92 -8.67 -18.97 1.41
C SER A 92 -8.04 -20.36 1.44
N LYS A 93 -6.71 -20.40 1.37
CA LYS A 93 -5.92 -21.62 1.62
C LYS A 93 -6.25 -22.31 2.94
N ASP A 94 -6.63 -21.53 3.96
CA ASP A 94 -6.95 -22.02 5.30
C ASP A 94 -8.42 -22.44 5.45
N GLY A 95 -9.20 -22.44 4.35
CA GLY A 95 -10.61 -22.81 4.35
C GLY A 95 -11.57 -21.71 4.84
N LEU A 96 -11.08 -20.46 4.98
CA LEU A 96 -11.95 -19.34 5.38
C LEU A 96 -12.79 -18.87 4.20
N HIS A 97 -14.11 -18.85 4.37
CA HIS A 97 -15.03 -18.25 3.42
C HIS A 97 -15.14 -16.74 3.67
N PHE A 98 -14.94 -15.94 2.63
CA PHE A 98 -15.07 -14.48 2.69
C PHE A 98 -15.42 -13.90 1.32
N ASN A 99 -15.83 -12.64 1.31
CA ASN A 99 -16.14 -11.91 0.08
C ASN A 99 -14.95 -11.02 -0.31
N ILE A 100 -14.61 -11.02 -1.58
CA ILE A 100 -13.61 -10.12 -2.16
C ILE A 100 -14.29 -9.23 -3.20
N SER A 101 -14.12 -7.92 -3.07
CA SER A 101 -14.59 -6.95 -4.06
C SER A 101 -13.48 -6.70 -5.06
N LEU A 102 -13.75 -6.96 -6.34
CA LEU A 102 -12.81 -6.73 -7.44
C LEU A 102 -13.32 -5.63 -8.36
N THR A 103 -12.45 -4.69 -8.69
CA THR A 103 -12.65 -3.71 -9.75
C THR A 103 -12.04 -4.29 -11.04
N ILE A 104 -12.85 -4.51 -12.06
CA ILE A 104 -12.41 -5.03 -13.37
C ILE A 104 -12.39 -3.85 -14.35
N ARG A 105 -11.25 -3.59 -14.99
CA ARG A 105 -11.14 -2.56 -16.04
C ARG A 105 -10.81 -3.17 -17.38
N TRP A 106 -11.61 -2.84 -18.40
CA TRP A 106 -11.46 -3.43 -19.73
C TRP A 106 -11.81 -2.44 -20.84
N ARG A 107 -11.44 -2.80 -22.07
CA ARG A 107 -11.79 -2.13 -23.32
C ARG A 107 -12.26 -3.14 -24.35
N ILE A 108 -13.12 -2.73 -25.27
CA ILE A 108 -13.56 -3.63 -26.36
C ILE A 108 -12.58 -3.49 -27.54
N ILE A 109 -12.18 -4.61 -28.12
CA ILE A 109 -11.33 -4.62 -29.31
C ILE A 109 -12.21 -4.31 -30.52
N ARG A 110 -12.02 -3.12 -31.11
CA ARG A 110 -12.85 -2.62 -32.23
C ARG A 110 -12.93 -3.61 -33.39
N HIS A 111 -11.81 -4.25 -33.74
CA HIS A 111 -11.73 -5.17 -34.88
C HIS A 111 -12.69 -6.36 -34.74
N ASN A 112 -12.79 -6.91 -33.53
CA ASN A 112 -13.55 -8.13 -33.23
C ASN A 112 -14.95 -7.85 -32.67
N LEU A 113 -15.45 -6.61 -32.82
CA LEU A 113 -16.75 -6.21 -32.30
C LEU A 113 -17.92 -7.00 -32.91
N VAL A 114 -17.82 -7.37 -34.18
CA VAL A 114 -18.86 -8.19 -34.85
C VAL A 114 -18.91 -9.58 -34.22
N ILE A 115 -17.74 -10.18 -33.97
CA ILE A 115 -17.61 -11.49 -33.32
C ILE A 115 -18.17 -11.41 -31.89
N LEU A 116 -17.83 -10.37 -31.13
CA LEU A 116 -18.37 -10.12 -29.80
C LEU A 116 -19.91 -10.09 -29.80
N ASN A 117 -20.49 -9.34 -30.74
CA ASN A 117 -21.95 -9.20 -30.84
C ASN A 117 -22.63 -10.52 -31.22
N GLN A 118 -22.02 -11.33 -32.08
CA GLN A 118 -22.57 -12.61 -32.51
C GLN A 118 -22.47 -13.70 -31.44
N THR A 119 -21.37 -13.73 -30.68
CA THR A 119 -21.07 -14.78 -29.70
C THR A 119 -21.66 -14.48 -28.33
N MET A 120 -21.41 -13.26 -27.81
CA MET A 120 -21.76 -12.86 -26.44
C MET A 120 -22.98 -11.94 -26.41
N GLY A 121 -23.07 -11.04 -27.40
CA GLY A 121 -24.07 -9.98 -27.49
C GLY A 121 -23.78 -8.81 -26.54
N PRO A 122 -24.76 -7.93 -26.27
CA PRO A 122 -24.56 -6.71 -25.47
C PRO A 122 -24.20 -7.00 -24.01
N ASN A 123 -24.64 -8.13 -23.45
CA ASN A 123 -24.37 -8.53 -22.06
C ASN A 123 -23.06 -9.33 -21.92
N TYR A 124 -22.04 -9.00 -22.72
CA TYR A 124 -20.76 -9.72 -22.70
C TYR A 124 -20.05 -9.63 -21.35
N VAL A 125 -20.25 -8.54 -20.60
CA VAL A 125 -19.64 -8.36 -19.28
C VAL A 125 -20.07 -9.47 -18.31
N ASP A 126 -21.37 -9.72 -18.22
CA ASP A 126 -21.93 -10.71 -17.28
C ASP A 126 -21.75 -12.15 -17.75
N LYS A 127 -21.62 -12.36 -19.07
CA LYS A 127 -21.46 -13.69 -19.66
C LYS A 127 -20.01 -14.15 -19.76
N LEU A 128 -19.08 -13.22 -19.96
CA LEU A 128 -17.67 -13.51 -20.23
C LEU A 128 -16.76 -13.00 -19.11
N LEU A 129 -16.73 -11.69 -18.88
CA LEU A 129 -15.77 -11.08 -17.96
C LEU A 129 -16.00 -11.50 -16.50
N VAL A 130 -17.21 -11.31 -15.98
CA VAL A 130 -17.52 -11.59 -14.57
C VAL A 130 -17.29 -13.07 -14.22
N PRO A 131 -17.76 -14.06 -15.01
CA PRO A 131 -17.50 -15.47 -14.72
C PRO A 131 -16.01 -15.84 -14.82
N LYS A 132 -15.28 -15.31 -15.81
CA LYS A 132 -13.85 -15.59 -15.98
C LYS A 132 -13.02 -15.02 -14.83
N VAL A 133 -13.26 -13.76 -14.45
CA VAL A 133 -12.61 -13.13 -13.30
C VAL A 133 -12.97 -13.87 -12.01
N GLY A 134 -14.24 -14.23 -11.81
CA GLY A 134 -14.65 -14.99 -10.63
C GLY A 134 -14.03 -16.39 -10.56
N TRP A 135 -13.84 -17.07 -11.70
CA TRP A 135 -13.09 -18.33 -11.76
C TRP A 135 -11.63 -18.14 -11.37
N ALA A 136 -10.96 -17.14 -11.97
CA ALA A 136 -9.55 -16.86 -11.74
C ALA A 136 -9.32 -16.43 -10.28
N ALA A 137 -10.19 -15.56 -9.74
CA ALA A 137 -10.16 -15.11 -8.36
C ALA A 137 -10.23 -16.29 -7.39
N ARG A 138 -11.20 -17.21 -7.56
CA ARG A 138 -11.32 -18.41 -6.72
C ARG A 138 -10.07 -19.29 -6.81
N ARG A 139 -9.47 -19.42 -7.99
CA ARG A 139 -8.28 -20.27 -8.20
C ARG A 139 -7.01 -19.68 -7.60
N VAL A 140 -6.79 -18.38 -7.75
CA VAL A 140 -5.60 -17.70 -7.21
C VAL A 140 -5.73 -17.57 -5.69
N VAL A 141 -6.86 -17.05 -5.20
CA VAL A 141 -7.10 -16.83 -3.76
C VAL A 141 -6.99 -18.13 -2.94
N ALA A 142 -7.39 -19.27 -3.50
CA ALA A 142 -7.26 -20.57 -2.83
C ALA A 142 -5.80 -20.93 -2.45
N ASN A 143 -4.80 -20.29 -3.06
CA ASN A 143 -3.39 -20.53 -2.74
C ASN A 143 -2.85 -19.58 -1.65
N TYR A 144 -3.62 -18.59 -1.21
CA TYR A 144 -3.21 -17.57 -0.25
C TYR A 144 -4.03 -17.62 1.04
N SER A 145 -3.39 -17.27 2.17
CA SER A 145 -4.10 -17.04 3.43
C SER A 145 -4.85 -15.71 3.38
N ALA A 146 -5.93 -15.60 4.16
CA ALA A 146 -6.71 -14.36 4.25
C ALA A 146 -5.88 -13.17 4.80
N GLU A 147 -4.94 -13.46 5.72
CA GLU A 147 -3.99 -12.49 6.28
C GLU A 147 -3.04 -11.92 5.22
N ALA A 148 -2.57 -12.77 4.29
CA ALA A 148 -1.65 -12.35 3.23
C ALA A 148 -2.33 -11.38 2.24
N LEU A 149 -3.61 -11.60 1.93
CA LEU A 149 -4.40 -10.72 1.06
C LEU A 149 -4.64 -9.33 1.65
N PHE A 150 -4.68 -9.23 2.98
CA PHE A 150 -4.89 -7.97 3.69
C PHE A 150 -3.61 -7.12 3.81
N THR A 151 -2.44 -7.75 3.79
CA THR A 151 -1.16 -7.12 4.12
C THR A 151 -0.29 -6.88 2.89
N SER A 152 0.73 -7.71 2.67
CA SER A 152 1.83 -7.45 1.73
C SER A 152 1.67 -8.15 0.39
N LYS A 153 0.82 -9.17 0.29
CA LYS A 153 0.72 -10.04 -0.90
C LYS A 153 -0.38 -9.63 -1.87
N ARG A 154 -1.08 -8.52 -1.62
CA ARG A 154 -2.16 -8.02 -2.48
C ARG A 154 -1.69 -7.80 -3.92
N THR A 155 -0.55 -7.14 -4.13
CA THR A 155 -0.01 -6.87 -5.47
C THR A 155 0.34 -8.14 -6.23
N GLU A 156 0.99 -9.10 -5.58
CA GLU A 156 1.36 -10.41 -6.17
C GLU A 156 0.11 -11.21 -6.58
N VAL A 157 -0.94 -11.16 -5.76
CA VAL A 157 -2.22 -11.81 -6.08
C VAL A 157 -2.90 -11.15 -7.27
N GLN A 158 -2.85 -9.82 -7.36
CA GLN A 158 -3.41 -9.09 -8.51
C GLN A 158 -2.67 -9.41 -9.81
N GLU A 159 -1.34 -9.49 -9.76
CA GLU A 159 -0.51 -9.84 -10.91
C GLU A 159 -0.80 -11.27 -11.39
N GLN A 160 -0.80 -12.24 -10.48
CA GLN A 160 -1.15 -13.62 -10.82
C GLN A 160 -2.60 -13.77 -11.30
N LEU A 161 -3.52 -12.97 -10.76
CA LEU A 161 -4.91 -12.95 -11.22
C LEU A 161 -4.99 -12.43 -12.66
N TYR A 162 -4.32 -11.32 -12.95
CA TYR A 162 -4.24 -10.76 -14.29
C TYR A 162 -3.63 -11.76 -15.27
N GLU A 163 -2.45 -12.29 -14.94
CA GLU A 163 -1.74 -13.29 -15.75
C GLU A 163 -2.60 -14.53 -16.02
N LEU A 164 -3.27 -15.08 -15.01
CA LEU A 164 -4.13 -16.25 -15.19
C LEU A 164 -5.33 -15.97 -16.12
N ILE A 165 -5.83 -14.74 -16.16
CA ILE A 165 -6.92 -14.35 -17.06
C ILE A 165 -6.42 -14.17 -18.49
N THR A 166 -5.24 -13.56 -18.66
CA THR A 166 -4.69 -13.18 -19.97
C THR A 166 -3.85 -14.28 -20.63
N GLU A 167 -3.04 -15.02 -19.88
CA GLU A 167 -2.17 -16.10 -20.37
C GLU A 167 -2.98 -17.37 -20.69
N GLY A 168 -4.07 -17.58 -19.96
CA GLY A 168 -4.82 -18.82 -19.97
C GLY A 168 -5.90 -18.90 -21.03
N SER A 169 -5.59 -18.69 -22.33
CA SER A 169 -6.05 -19.46 -23.53
C SER A 169 -6.32 -18.63 -24.82
N PRO A 170 -5.83 -19.10 -26.00
CA PRO A 170 -5.99 -18.47 -27.33
C PRO A 170 -7.42 -18.57 -27.91
N LYS A 171 -8.42 -18.80 -27.05
CA LYS A 171 -9.84 -19.04 -27.40
C LYS A 171 -10.81 -18.37 -26.44
N ASN A 172 -10.32 -17.46 -25.59
CA ASN A 172 -11.10 -16.92 -24.48
C ASN A 172 -11.87 -15.68 -24.88
N GLY A 173 -11.46 -15.00 -25.94
CA GLY A 173 -11.99 -13.69 -26.27
C GLY A 173 -11.47 -12.57 -25.36
N ILE A 174 -10.45 -12.80 -24.51
CA ILE A 174 -9.91 -11.79 -23.59
C ILE A 174 -8.39 -11.70 -23.79
N ALA A 175 -7.94 -10.60 -24.37
CA ALA A 175 -6.54 -10.23 -24.51
C ALA A 175 -6.03 -9.50 -23.25
N GLY A 176 -4.73 -9.56 -23.00
CA GLY A 176 -4.06 -8.62 -22.10
C GLY A 176 -3.83 -7.25 -22.75
N ASP A 177 -3.39 -6.28 -21.95
CA ASP A 177 -3.02 -4.91 -22.38
C ASP A 177 -1.75 -4.90 -23.28
N SER A 178 -1.01 -5.99 -23.32
CA SER A 178 0.22 -6.10 -24.12
C SER A 178 -0.10 -6.38 -25.60
N PRO A 179 0.46 -5.60 -26.56
CA PRO A 179 0.19 -5.80 -27.99
C PRO A 179 0.57 -7.18 -28.52
N ASP A 180 1.60 -7.78 -27.93
CA ASP A 180 2.15 -9.08 -28.34
C ASP A 180 1.27 -10.27 -27.90
N MET A 181 0.30 -10.03 -27.01
CA MET A 181 -0.62 -11.05 -26.48
C MET A 181 -2.01 -11.01 -27.13
N ARG A 182 -2.15 -10.34 -28.27
CA ARG A 182 -3.43 -10.23 -28.98
C ARG A 182 -3.56 -11.34 -30.01
N ASP A 183 -4.45 -12.27 -29.76
CA ASP A 183 -4.87 -13.24 -30.78
C ASP A 183 -5.98 -12.64 -31.65
N ASP A 184 -6.09 -13.10 -32.90
CA ASP A 184 -7.11 -12.64 -33.85
C ASP A 184 -8.55 -12.89 -33.36
N GLU A 185 -8.75 -13.78 -32.38
CA GLU A 185 -10.06 -14.13 -31.83
C GLU A 185 -10.45 -13.30 -30.58
N ASP A 186 -9.55 -12.44 -30.07
CA ASP A 186 -9.82 -11.71 -28.83
C ASP A 186 -10.82 -10.56 -29.01
N VAL A 187 -11.87 -10.54 -28.20
CA VAL A 187 -12.97 -9.57 -28.31
C VAL A 187 -12.86 -8.42 -27.31
N VAL A 188 -12.26 -8.67 -26.15
CA VAL A 188 -12.10 -7.70 -25.05
C VAL A 188 -10.64 -7.66 -24.62
N GLU A 189 -10.14 -6.47 -24.33
CA GLU A 189 -8.82 -6.22 -23.76
C GLU A 189 -8.99 -5.92 -22.28
N LEU A 190 -8.37 -6.75 -21.43
CA LEU A 190 -8.34 -6.54 -19.99
C LEU A 190 -7.15 -5.63 -19.64
N THR A 191 -7.42 -4.49 -19.03
CA THR A 191 -6.37 -3.57 -18.59
C THR A 191 -5.83 -4.01 -17.24
N ASP A 192 -6.70 -4.22 -16.25
CA ASP A 192 -6.32 -4.78 -14.95
C ASP A 192 -7.51 -5.31 -14.15
N VAL A 193 -7.17 -6.03 -13.08
CA VAL A 193 -8.11 -6.45 -12.05
C VAL A 193 -7.57 -6.03 -10.69
N LEU A 194 -8.31 -5.16 -10.00
CA LEU A 194 -7.88 -4.58 -8.74
C LEU A 194 -8.68 -5.11 -7.56
N ILE A 195 -8.00 -5.55 -6.50
CA ILE A 195 -8.66 -5.97 -5.26
C ILE A 195 -9.11 -4.73 -4.51
N ARG A 196 -10.39 -4.36 -4.53
CA ARG A 196 -10.88 -3.16 -3.84
C ARG A 196 -10.98 -3.36 -2.33
N ASN A 197 -11.63 -4.44 -1.92
CA ASN A 197 -11.92 -4.72 -0.51
C ASN A 197 -11.87 -6.22 -0.24
N VAL A 198 -11.52 -6.59 1.00
CA VAL A 198 -11.52 -7.97 1.49
C VAL A 198 -12.39 -8.01 2.75
N GLU A 199 -13.59 -8.54 2.63
CA GLU A 199 -14.56 -8.57 3.73
C GLU A 199 -14.41 -9.83 4.56
N LEU A 200 -13.57 -9.74 5.59
CA LEU A 200 -13.37 -10.82 6.55
C LEU A 200 -14.44 -10.79 7.65
N PRO A 201 -14.87 -11.96 8.17
CA PRO A 201 -15.71 -12.01 9.36
C PRO A 201 -15.07 -11.23 10.53
N PRO A 202 -15.85 -10.46 11.31
CA PRO A 202 -15.30 -9.56 12.34
C PRO A 202 -14.41 -10.26 13.38
N GLN A 203 -14.71 -11.53 13.70
CA GLN A 203 -13.91 -12.34 14.63
C GLN A 203 -12.49 -12.60 14.10
N ILE A 204 -12.37 -12.94 12.81
CA ILE A 204 -11.08 -13.21 12.17
C ILE A 204 -10.29 -11.93 12.00
N LYS A 205 -10.96 -10.85 11.57
CA LYS A 205 -10.32 -9.53 11.45
C LYS A 205 -9.68 -9.11 12.77
N ARG A 206 -10.41 -9.18 13.88
CA ARG A 206 -9.87 -8.88 15.23
C ARG A 206 -8.72 -9.80 15.62
N ALA A 207 -8.80 -11.09 15.31
CA ALA A 207 -7.73 -12.03 15.62
C ALA A 207 -6.43 -11.70 14.85
N ILE A 208 -6.55 -11.32 13.58
CA ILE A 208 -5.42 -10.88 12.74
C ILE A 208 -4.85 -9.56 13.27
N GLU A 209 -5.69 -8.58 13.58
CA GLU A 209 -5.28 -7.30 14.16
C GLU A 209 -4.52 -7.49 15.48
N ASN A 210 -5.07 -8.29 16.40
CA ASN A 210 -4.41 -8.61 17.67
C ASN A 210 -3.07 -9.33 17.46
N LYS A 211 -3.01 -10.31 16.54
CA LYS A 211 -1.75 -11.02 16.23
C LYS A 211 -0.69 -10.06 15.68
N LEU A 212 -1.08 -9.15 14.79
CA LEU A 212 -0.19 -8.15 14.21
C LEU A 212 0.32 -7.17 15.28
N GLU A 213 -0.56 -6.74 16.18
CA GLU A 213 -0.20 -5.91 17.33
C GLU A 213 0.82 -6.62 18.24
N GLN A 214 0.56 -7.87 18.61
CA GLN A 214 1.50 -8.64 19.44
C GLN A 214 2.84 -8.87 18.74
N ALA A 215 2.84 -9.14 17.43
CA ALA A 215 4.07 -9.27 16.65
C ALA A 215 4.88 -7.97 16.64
N GLN A 216 4.21 -6.82 16.50
CA GLN A 216 4.85 -5.51 16.55
C GLN A 216 5.45 -5.22 17.94
N ILE A 217 4.73 -5.57 19.01
CA ILE A 217 5.22 -5.44 20.40
C ILE A 217 6.46 -6.31 20.62
N VAL A 218 6.44 -7.56 20.17
CA VAL A 218 7.61 -8.45 20.28
C VAL A 218 8.81 -7.87 19.56
N GLU A 219 8.62 -7.33 18.35
CA GLU A 219 9.71 -6.72 17.59
C GLU A 219 10.24 -5.45 18.28
N GLU A 220 9.36 -4.62 18.86
CA GLU A 220 9.75 -3.47 19.69
C GLU A 220 10.62 -3.90 20.88
N TYR A 221 10.20 -4.93 21.63
CA TYR A 221 10.99 -5.45 22.74
C TYR A 221 12.36 -5.97 22.31
N ARG A 222 12.46 -6.59 21.13
CA ARG A 222 13.75 -7.02 20.59
C ARG A 222 14.69 -5.83 20.36
N PHE A 223 14.18 -4.74 19.81
CA PHE A 223 14.96 -3.51 19.65
C PHE A 223 15.34 -2.87 20.99
N ILE A 224 14.45 -2.92 21.99
CA ILE A 224 14.76 -2.43 23.34
C ILE A 224 15.90 -3.22 23.96
N VAL A 225 15.82 -4.55 23.95
CA VAL A 225 16.87 -5.42 24.47
C VAL A 225 18.18 -5.19 23.72
N GLN A 226 18.14 -5.12 22.39
CA GLN A 226 19.33 -4.84 21.59
C GLN A 226 19.96 -3.49 21.97
N ARG A 227 19.15 -2.43 22.12
CA ARG A 227 19.62 -1.12 22.56
C ARG A 227 20.27 -1.19 23.95
N GLU A 228 19.65 -1.88 24.89
CA GLU A 228 20.17 -2.04 26.26
C GLU A 228 21.50 -2.82 26.27
N THR A 229 21.63 -3.85 25.45
CA THR A 229 22.89 -4.59 25.31
C THR A 229 24.01 -3.70 24.77
N LEU A 230 23.73 -2.86 23.76
CA LEU A 230 24.70 -1.91 23.21
C LEU A 230 25.06 -0.81 24.23
N GLU A 231 24.09 -0.32 25.00
CA GLU A 231 24.30 0.62 26.10
C GLU A 231 25.20 0.00 27.19
N SER A 232 24.98 -1.27 27.54
CA SER A 232 25.81 -2.00 28.50
C SER A 232 27.24 -2.16 27.99
N GLN A 233 27.42 -2.57 26.72
CA GLN A 233 28.75 -2.68 26.11
C GLN A 233 29.48 -1.34 26.07
N ARG A 234 28.79 -0.25 25.73
CA ARG A 234 29.35 1.10 25.77
C ARG A 234 29.87 1.45 27.16
N LYS A 235 29.06 1.21 28.20
CA LYS A 235 29.44 1.49 29.60
C LYS A 235 30.60 0.63 30.06
N GLU A 236 30.66 -0.63 29.64
CA GLU A 236 31.79 -1.51 29.94
C GLU A 236 33.10 -0.99 29.33
N ILE A 237 33.06 -0.60 28.05
CA ILE A 237 34.21 0.00 27.35
C ILE A 237 34.62 1.32 28.02
N GLU A 238 33.67 2.16 28.41
CA GLU A 238 33.92 3.41 29.14
C GLU A 238 34.58 3.14 30.50
N ALA A 239 34.04 2.20 31.28
CA ALA A 239 34.59 1.81 32.57
C ALA A 239 35.99 1.19 32.43
N GLU A 240 36.23 0.35 31.42
CA GLU A 240 37.56 -0.18 31.12
C GLU A 240 38.53 0.92 30.71
N GLY A 241 38.09 1.90 29.92
CA GLY A 241 38.88 3.07 29.54
C GLY A 241 39.28 3.91 30.76
N ILE A 242 38.34 4.17 31.66
CA ILE A 242 38.59 4.86 32.93
C ILE A 242 39.56 4.06 33.81
N ARG A 243 39.36 2.74 33.96
CA ARG A 243 40.25 1.88 34.73
C ARG A 243 41.68 1.92 34.19
N LYS A 244 41.87 1.71 32.88
CA LYS A 244 43.19 1.78 32.22
C LYS A 244 43.82 3.16 32.38
N PHE A 245 43.03 4.23 32.25
CA PHE A 245 43.50 5.58 32.50
C PHE A 245 43.99 5.76 33.92
N GLN A 246 43.21 5.32 34.92
CA GLN A 246 43.61 5.39 36.33
C GLN A 246 44.86 4.54 36.61
N GLU A 247 44.95 3.31 36.11
CA GLU A 247 46.13 2.45 36.27
C GLU A 247 47.40 3.05 35.66
N THR A 248 47.28 3.72 34.50
CA THR A 248 48.41 4.34 33.81
C THR A 248 48.86 5.63 34.50
N ILE A 249 47.90 6.43 34.98
CA ILE A 249 48.16 7.77 35.52
C ILE A 249 48.46 7.73 37.02
N ALA A 250 47.85 6.84 37.81
CA ALA A 250 48.06 6.77 39.27
C ALA A 250 49.54 6.63 39.70
N PRO A 251 50.40 5.84 39.02
CA PRO A 251 51.83 5.80 39.31
C PRO A 251 52.58 7.08 38.95
N ALA A 252 52.05 7.87 38.00
CA ALA A 252 52.63 9.13 37.53
C ALA A 252 52.13 10.35 38.34
N ILE A 253 51.07 10.20 39.13
CA ILE A 253 50.57 11.24 40.04
C ILE A 253 51.46 11.25 41.30
N SER A 254 52.38 12.21 41.38
CA SER A 254 53.07 12.54 42.63
C SER A 254 52.27 13.56 43.45
N ASP A 255 52.43 13.55 44.77
CA ASP A 255 51.82 14.57 45.66
C ASP A 255 52.21 16.01 45.27
N SER A 256 53.40 16.20 44.68
CA SER A 256 53.84 17.49 44.15
C SER A 256 53.07 17.90 42.89
N TYR A 257 52.71 16.96 42.01
CA TYR A 257 51.89 17.23 40.82
C TYR A 257 50.44 17.58 41.18
N LEU A 258 49.84 16.87 42.15
CA LEU A 258 48.50 17.21 42.66
C LEU A 258 48.47 18.59 43.32
N LYS A 259 49.48 18.93 44.14
CA LYS A 259 49.60 20.28 44.72
C LYS A 259 49.76 21.34 43.64
N TRP A 260 50.59 21.09 42.63
CA TRP A 260 50.78 22.02 41.51
C TRP A 260 49.48 22.22 40.70
N ARG A 261 48.74 21.15 40.36
CA ARG A 261 47.43 21.24 39.71
C ARG A 261 46.36 21.90 40.58
N GLY A 262 46.40 21.69 41.90
CA GLY A 262 45.52 22.39 42.85
C GLY A 262 45.80 23.89 42.91
N ILE A 263 47.07 24.31 42.86
CA ILE A 263 47.48 25.71 42.75
C ILE A 263 47.02 26.31 41.41
N GLU A 264 47.17 25.57 40.30
CA GLU A 264 46.75 26.03 38.98
C GLU A 264 45.22 26.21 38.89
N ALA A 265 44.45 25.24 39.38
CA ALA A 265 42.99 25.36 39.45
C ALA A 265 42.56 26.53 40.35
N SER A 266 43.27 26.75 41.47
CA SER A 266 43.03 27.91 42.34
C SER A 266 43.41 29.24 41.66
N LEU A 267 44.46 29.26 40.84
CA LEU A 267 44.88 30.42 40.07
C LEU A 267 43.89 30.76 38.95
N GLU A 268 43.39 29.75 38.23
CA GLU A 268 42.32 29.93 37.24
C GLU A 268 41.02 30.42 37.90
N LEU A 269 40.68 29.86 39.07
CA LEU A 269 39.53 30.31 39.85
C LEU A 269 39.68 31.76 40.33
N ALA A 270 40.88 32.15 40.77
CA ALA A 270 41.22 33.52 41.18
C ALA A 270 41.20 34.52 40.01
N LYS A 271 41.49 34.07 38.78
CA LYS A 271 41.38 34.88 37.56
C LYS A 271 39.94 35.00 37.05
N SER A 272 39.00 34.18 37.54
CA SER A 272 37.61 34.25 37.09
C SER A 272 36.91 35.50 37.65
N PRO A 273 36.01 36.15 36.88
CA PRO A 273 35.48 37.48 37.20
C PRO A 273 34.42 37.53 38.33
N ASN A 274 34.06 36.39 38.94
CA ASN A 274 33.05 36.31 39.99
C ASN A 274 33.67 36.50 41.38
N SER A 275 32.97 37.18 42.30
CA SER A 275 33.42 37.32 43.71
C SER A 275 33.40 35.95 44.41
N LYS A 276 34.54 35.55 44.99
CA LYS A 276 34.72 34.23 45.61
C LYS A 276 35.44 34.35 46.94
N ILE A 277 34.99 33.58 47.93
CA ILE A 277 35.63 33.41 49.23
C ILE A 277 36.26 32.02 49.23
N VAL A 278 37.60 31.97 49.29
CA VAL A 278 38.36 30.71 49.29
C VAL A 278 38.85 30.47 50.71
N ILE A 279 38.42 29.38 51.35
CA ILE A 279 38.77 29.05 52.73
C ILE A 279 39.78 27.90 52.72
N PHE A 280 40.98 28.14 53.22
CA PHE A 280 41.98 27.10 53.42
C PHE A 280 41.78 26.49 54.82
N GLY A 281 41.32 25.23 54.87
CA GLY A 281 41.18 24.49 56.13
C GLY A 281 42.54 24.07 56.67
N ASN A 282 42.75 24.19 57.98
CA ASN A 282 44.00 23.82 58.68
C ASN A 282 44.13 22.30 58.87
N SER A 283 44.05 21.52 57.78
CA SER A 283 44.46 20.11 57.75
C SER A 283 45.77 19.99 56.96
N GLU A 284 46.66 19.07 57.34
CA GLU A 284 48.03 18.93 56.80
C GLU A 284 48.16 18.84 55.26
N SER A 285 47.06 18.66 54.51
CA SER A 285 47.06 18.62 53.03
C SER A 285 46.87 19.97 52.32
N GLY A 286 46.43 21.04 53.00
CA GLY A 286 46.37 22.41 52.47
C GLY A 286 45.47 22.64 51.23
N LEU A 287 44.55 21.72 50.92
CA LEU A 287 43.63 21.87 49.79
C LEU A 287 42.50 22.88 50.14
N PRO A 288 42.16 23.81 49.24
CA PRO A 288 41.10 24.79 49.48
C PRO A 288 39.73 24.12 49.55
N VAL A 289 38.94 24.47 50.58
CA VAL A 289 37.54 24.05 50.70
C VAL A 289 36.68 25.11 50.04
N ILE A 290 35.90 24.70 49.04
CA ILE A 290 34.99 25.60 48.32
C ILE A 290 33.71 25.70 49.17
N PHE A 291 33.44 26.88 49.70
CA PHE A 291 32.20 27.17 50.41
C PHE A 291 31.23 27.85 49.45
N ASP A 292 30.07 27.24 49.20
CA ASP A 292 28.99 27.84 48.42
C ASP A 292 28.15 28.74 49.35
N ALA A 293 28.38 30.06 49.28
CA ALA A 293 27.70 31.05 50.11
C ALA A 293 26.35 31.52 49.53
N THR A 294 25.69 30.67 48.75
CA THR A 294 24.31 30.86 48.26
C THR A 294 23.38 29.76 48.74
N ASP A 295 23.23 29.62 50.06
CA ASP A 295 22.08 28.94 50.63
C ASP A 295 21.49 29.74 51.81
N LYS A 296 20.45 30.51 51.52
CA LYS A 296 19.48 30.94 52.54
C LYS A 296 18.44 29.82 52.67
N GLY A 297 18.60 28.96 53.66
CA GLY A 297 17.49 28.12 54.13
C GLY A 297 17.90 26.73 54.61
N GLN A 298 18.21 26.63 55.90
CA GLN A 298 18.13 25.36 56.62
C GLN A 298 16.78 24.66 56.38
N SER A 299 16.82 23.34 56.17
CA SER A 299 16.23 22.41 57.14
C SER A 299 16.96 21.07 57.11
N PRO A 300 17.15 20.42 58.27
CA PRO A 300 18.13 19.34 58.45
C PRO A 300 17.61 17.99 57.94
N VAL A 301 18.49 17.22 57.32
CA VAL A 301 18.26 15.78 57.10
C VAL A 301 18.56 15.06 58.42
N THR A 302 17.50 14.60 59.09
CA THR A 302 17.57 13.69 60.23
C THR A 302 18.24 12.38 59.83
N VAL A 303 19.33 12.02 60.51
CA VAL A 303 19.83 10.64 60.57
C VAL A 303 18.89 9.87 61.48
N ASN A 304 18.12 8.93 60.93
CA ASN A 304 17.41 7.92 61.72
C ASN A 304 18.09 6.55 61.51
N THR A 305 18.83 6.13 62.53
CA THR A 305 19.13 4.72 62.86
C THR A 305 17.80 3.99 63.13
N PRO A 306 17.67 2.68 62.81
CA PRO A 306 16.38 1.99 62.76
C PRO A 306 15.79 1.75 64.16
N PRO A 307 14.45 1.79 64.33
CA PRO A 307 13.82 1.26 65.52
C PRO A 307 13.52 -0.24 65.32
N LYS A 308 13.98 -1.06 66.28
CA LYS A 308 13.30 -2.32 66.62
C LYS A 308 11.88 -1.97 67.07
N THR A 309 10.86 -2.65 66.56
CA THR A 309 9.62 -2.90 67.30
C THR A 309 8.99 -4.18 66.78
N ASP A 310 8.87 -5.16 67.68
CA ASP A 310 8.09 -6.37 67.52
C ASP A 310 6.58 -6.08 67.46
N ALA A 311 5.84 -7.03 66.87
CA ALA A 311 4.39 -7.29 66.96
C ALA A 311 3.47 -6.81 65.80
N HIS A 312 3.12 -7.80 64.97
CA HIS A 312 1.91 -8.01 64.14
C HIS A 312 0.56 -7.80 64.88
N PRO A 313 -0.65 -7.95 64.26
CA PRO A 313 -1.00 -8.10 62.83
C PRO A 313 -2.27 -7.30 62.36
N ALA A 314 -2.48 -7.31 61.03
CA ALA A 314 -3.72 -7.76 60.35
C ALA A 314 -4.51 -6.79 59.44
N LYS A 315 -4.58 -7.24 58.17
CA LYS A 315 -5.75 -7.37 57.26
C LYS A 315 -6.32 -6.15 56.50
N ALA A 316 -6.05 -6.23 55.19
CA ALA A 316 -7.00 -6.54 54.11
C ALA A 316 -7.79 -5.40 53.41
N ALA A 317 -7.60 -5.43 52.08
CA ALA A 317 -8.61 -5.38 51.02
C ALA A 317 -9.14 -4.01 50.53
N SER A 318 -8.70 -3.71 49.29
CA SER A 318 -9.51 -3.48 48.09
C SER A 318 -10.41 -2.23 47.96
N ASP A 319 -10.20 -1.58 46.81
CA ASP A 319 -11.23 -1.30 45.80
C ASP A 319 -11.88 0.09 45.68
N ILE A 320 -11.74 0.60 44.43
CA ILE A 320 -12.75 1.24 43.58
C ILE A 320 -12.96 2.77 43.70
N LEU A 321 -12.64 3.43 42.58
CA LEU A 321 -13.26 4.57 41.84
C LEU A 321 -14.75 4.93 42.17
N PRO A 322 -15.45 5.92 41.52
CA PRO A 322 -15.06 6.95 40.53
C PRO A 322 -15.71 8.36 40.75
N THR A 323 -15.49 9.25 39.76
CA THR A 323 -16.51 10.01 38.96
C THR A 323 -16.66 11.54 39.09
N LYS A 324 -16.83 12.14 37.89
CA LYS A 324 -17.49 13.40 37.46
C LYS A 324 -16.74 14.73 37.71
N GLY A 325 -16.67 15.67 36.77
CA GLY A 325 -17.22 15.80 35.40
C GLY A 325 -17.31 17.28 34.99
N ALA A 326 -17.16 17.54 33.68
CA ALA A 326 -17.55 18.75 32.90
C ALA A 326 -16.81 20.08 33.20
N GLU A 327 -16.55 21.05 32.30
CA GLU A 327 -16.94 21.33 30.90
C GLU A 327 -15.97 22.40 30.31
N GLN A 328 -15.88 22.49 28.97
CA GLN A 328 -15.10 23.45 28.12
C GLN A 328 -15.68 24.90 28.14
N PRO A 329 -15.16 25.96 27.43
CA PRO A 329 -14.35 25.99 26.19
C PRO A 329 -13.32 27.16 25.97
N ALA A 330 -12.64 27.10 24.82
CA ALA A 330 -12.20 28.18 23.90
C ALA A 330 -11.18 29.28 24.29
N GLY A 331 -10.10 29.37 23.48
CA GLY A 331 -9.71 30.64 22.84
C GLY A 331 -8.23 31.08 22.89
N THR A 332 -7.60 31.08 21.70
CA THR A 332 -6.64 32.07 21.14
C THR A 332 -5.16 31.68 20.90
N VAL A 333 -4.90 31.25 19.65
CA VAL A 333 -3.84 31.60 18.66
C VAL A 333 -2.38 31.84 19.13
N THR A 334 -1.41 31.13 18.51
CA THR A 334 -0.37 31.66 17.57
C THR A 334 0.90 30.78 17.52
N THR A 335 1.21 30.31 16.29
CA THR A 335 2.53 30.04 15.67
C THR A 335 3.59 29.22 16.40
N SER A 336 4.00 28.10 15.79
CA SER A 336 5.43 27.75 15.75
C SER A 336 5.79 26.95 14.51
N ASN A 337 6.71 27.54 13.73
CA ASN A 337 7.40 27.01 12.58
C ASN A 337 8.16 25.71 12.87
N GLN A 338 8.26 24.86 11.84
CA GLN A 338 9.30 23.84 11.72
C GLN A 338 10.70 24.45 11.73
N PRO A 339 11.72 23.66 12.12
CA PRO A 339 13.03 23.76 11.49
C PRO A 339 13.36 22.52 10.66
N MET A 340 13.93 22.81 9.49
CA MET A 340 14.61 21.90 8.56
C MET A 340 15.79 21.16 9.20
N TYR A 341 15.98 19.90 8.80
CA TYR A 341 17.24 19.17 8.93
C TYR A 341 18.12 19.44 7.68
N PRO A 342 19.43 19.73 7.83
CA PRO A 342 20.34 19.74 6.70
C PRO A 342 20.92 18.34 6.42
N ASN A 343 21.01 18.02 5.13
CA ASN A 343 21.71 16.85 4.59
C ASN A 343 23.18 16.81 5.02
N LEU A 344 23.65 15.65 5.49
CA LEU A 344 25.06 15.26 5.39
C LEU A 344 25.15 13.93 4.63
N ALA A 345 25.72 14.03 3.43
CA ALA A 345 26.35 12.92 2.74
C ALA A 345 27.81 12.79 3.21
N GLU A 346 28.36 11.59 2.97
CA GLU A 346 29.77 11.16 3.05
C GLU A 346 30.29 10.58 4.38
N GLY A 347 30.75 9.33 4.29
CA GLY A 347 31.83 8.80 5.15
C GLY A 347 31.50 7.60 6.03
N MET A 348 31.01 6.47 5.49
CA MET A 348 30.99 5.19 6.22
C MET A 348 32.29 4.40 5.92
N PRO A 349 33.08 3.96 6.92
CA PRO A 349 34.18 3.04 6.68
C PRO A 349 33.67 1.61 6.42
N PRO A 350 34.35 0.81 5.58
CA PRO A 350 33.86 -0.51 5.18
C PRO A 350 33.94 -1.54 6.32
N THR A 351 32.91 -2.38 6.38
CA THR A 351 32.81 -3.62 7.16
C THR A 351 33.99 -4.57 6.88
N PRO A 352 34.58 -5.26 7.87
CA PRO A 352 35.60 -6.26 7.60
C PRO A 352 34.99 -7.52 6.95
N GLU A 353 35.42 -7.83 5.73
CA GLU A 353 35.12 -9.08 5.05
C GLU A 353 35.75 -10.30 5.75
N ALA A 354 35.05 -11.43 5.60
CA ALA A 354 35.41 -12.74 6.14
C ALA A 354 36.80 -13.22 5.70
N MET A 355 37.59 -13.70 6.67
CA MET A 355 38.87 -14.36 6.41
C MET A 355 38.70 -15.56 5.47
N ARG A 356 39.27 -15.44 4.27
CA ARG A 356 39.42 -16.54 3.30
C ARG A 356 40.91 -16.81 3.15
N GLY A 357 41.40 -17.92 3.71
CA GLY A 357 42.77 -18.37 3.49
C GLY A 357 43.26 -19.43 4.46
N TYR A 358 42.98 -20.70 4.18
CA TYR A 358 43.89 -21.79 4.54
C TYR A 358 44.13 -22.62 3.28
N LYS A 359 45.24 -22.32 2.60
CA LYS A 359 45.82 -23.14 1.53
C LYS A 359 46.92 -23.96 2.19
N ASP A 360 46.70 -25.27 2.23
CA ASP A 360 47.62 -26.25 2.78
C ASP A 360 48.59 -26.65 1.66
N ASP A 361 49.79 -26.06 1.65
CA ASP A 361 50.89 -26.43 0.74
C ASP A 361 51.94 -27.21 1.55
N GLY A 362 51.83 -28.55 1.52
CA GLY A 362 52.84 -29.48 2.03
C GLY A 362 53.70 -30.08 0.89
N PRO A 363 54.99 -30.39 1.13
CA PRO A 363 55.92 -30.74 0.05
C PRO A 363 55.98 -32.23 -0.28
N ASN A 364 56.16 -32.52 -1.58
CA ASN A 364 56.83 -33.69 -2.20
C ASN A 364 56.45 -35.11 -1.75
N HIS A 365 55.85 -35.88 -2.67
CA HIS A 365 56.45 -37.16 -3.09
C HIS A 365 56.07 -37.55 -4.54
N ARG A 366 57.10 -37.93 -5.29
CA ARG A 366 57.09 -38.50 -6.64
C ARG A 366 56.44 -39.89 -6.65
N ASN A 367 55.59 -40.20 -7.64
CA ASN A 367 55.84 -41.25 -8.66
C ASN A 367 54.69 -41.34 -9.70
N PRO A 368 54.96 -41.58 -11.00
CA PRO A 368 53.94 -41.79 -12.02
C PRO A 368 53.80 -43.30 -12.38
N ALA A 369 52.57 -43.82 -12.51
CA ALA A 369 52.28 -44.97 -13.35
C ALA A 369 50.76 -45.29 -13.47
N ALA A 370 50.31 -45.33 -14.72
CA ALA A 370 49.52 -46.41 -15.33
C ALA A 370 47.97 -46.50 -15.15
N ARG A 371 47.35 -46.59 -16.35
CA ARG A 371 46.17 -47.37 -16.79
C ARG A 371 44.77 -46.76 -16.72
N SER A 372 44.34 -46.33 -17.92
CA SER A 372 43.17 -46.82 -18.66
C SER A 372 42.09 -47.62 -17.88
N ARG A 373 40.87 -47.12 -17.91
CA ARG A 373 39.71 -47.77 -18.55
C ARG A 373 38.58 -46.78 -18.75
#